data_AF-A0A7W8FKF6-F1
#
_entry.id   AF-A0A7W8FKF6-F1
#
_cell.length_a   1.000
_cell.length_b   1.000
_cell.length_c   1.000
_cell.angle_alpha   90.00
_cell.angle_beta   90.00
_cell.angle_gamma   90.00
#
_symmetry.space_group_name_H-M   'P 1'
#
loop_
_entity.id
_entity.type
_entity.pdbx_description
1 polymer ?
#
loop_
_entity_poly.entity_id
_entity_poly.type
_entity_poly.pdbx_seq_one_letter_code
_entity_poly.pdbx_strand_id
1 'polypeptide(L)' 'MEPGVCGEVNPNFSEVCLSIEGEDTAGQCASNNGPDPAILDYIYKPGATYVVKGEGCVDKFTPPYTICQNYGPSRVTL' A
#
# COMPACT_ATOMS: atom_id res chain seq x y z
N MET A 1 5.29 11.70 -2.15
CA MET A 1 4.22 11.10 -2.98
C MET A 1 4.43 11.59 -4.38
N GLU A 2 4.77 10.68 -5.30
CA GLU A 2 4.84 11.00 -6.72
C GLU A 2 3.40 10.95 -7.29
N PRO A 3 2.93 11.97 -8.03
CA PRO A 3 1.59 11.96 -8.59
C PRO A 3 1.47 10.82 -9.61
N GLY A 4 0.49 9.93 -9.40
CA GLY A 4 0.17 8.85 -10.32
C GLY A 4 -0.33 9.37 -11.68
N VAL A 5 -0.34 8.51 -12.69
CA VAL A 5 -0.78 8.85 -14.04
C VAL A 5 -2.28 9.19 -14.00
N CYS A 6 -2.63 10.46 -14.24
CA CYS A 6 -4.03 10.88 -14.34
C CYS A 6 -4.59 10.45 -15.71
N GLY A 7 -5.47 9.46 -15.73
CA GLY A 7 -6.14 8.96 -16.94
C GLY A 7 -7.24 7.96 -16.60
N GLU A 8 -7.97 7.48 -17.61
CA GLU A 8 -8.92 6.38 -17.45
C GLU A 8 -8.14 5.08 -17.20
N VAL A 9 -8.09 4.69 -15.94
CA VAL A 9 -7.36 3.52 -15.46
C VAL A 9 -8.27 2.70 -14.55
N ASN A 10 -8.13 1.38 -14.59
CA ASN A 10 -8.92 0.46 -13.78
C ASN A 10 -8.02 -0.09 -12.66
N PRO A 11 -8.30 0.17 -11.38
CA PRO A 11 -7.53 -0.43 -10.30
C PRO A 11 -7.74 -1.94 -10.33
N ASN A 12 -6.63 -2.68 -10.34
CA ASN A 12 -6.65 -4.13 -10.45
C ASN A 12 -6.06 -4.83 -9.23
N PHE A 13 -5.22 -4.14 -8.46
CA PHE A 13 -4.57 -4.68 -7.28
C PHE A 13 -4.18 -3.56 -6.33
N SER A 14 -4.29 -3.84 -5.03
CA SER A 14 -3.74 -3.03 -3.97
C SER A 14 -3.13 -3.90 -2.89
N GLU A 15 -2.05 -3.44 -2.29
CA GLU A 15 -1.39 -4.06 -1.15
C GLU A 15 -1.05 -2.98 -0.12
N VAL A 16 -1.19 -3.33 1.15
CA VAL A 16 -0.72 -2.52 2.26
C VAL A 16 0.05 -3.41 3.23
N CYS A 17 1.23 -2.96 3.61
CA CYS A 17 2.09 -3.60 4.59
C CYS A 17 2.37 -2.64 5.73
N LEU A 18 2.23 -3.11 6.96
CA LEU A 18 2.51 -2.37 8.19
C LEU A 18 3.54 -3.12 9.01
N SER A 19 4.58 -2.43 9.44
CA SER A 19 5.55 -2.94 10.43
C SER A 19 5.76 -1.92 11.54
N ILE A 20 6.33 -2.36 12.66
CA ILE A 20 6.71 -1.48 13.77
C ILE A 20 8.22 -1.26 13.71
N GLU A 21 8.64 -0.01 13.75
CA GLU A 21 10.05 0.36 13.77
C GLU A 21 10.72 -0.18 15.04
N GLY A 22 11.82 -0.93 14.86
CA GLY A 22 12.55 -1.56 15.97
C GLY A 22 12.02 -2.94 16.38
N GLU A 23 10.92 -3.43 15.81
CA GLU A 23 10.54 -4.84 15.94
C GLU A 23 11.12 -5.64 14.77
N ASP A 24 11.81 -6.75 15.06
CA ASP A 24 12.26 -7.75 14.07
C ASP A 24 11.09 -8.61 13.54
N THR A 25 9.89 -8.03 13.44
CA THR A 25 8.75 -8.69 12.82
C THR A 25 8.77 -8.40 11.32
N ALA A 26 8.38 -9.38 10.51
CA ALA A 26 8.25 -9.21 9.05
C ALA A 26 7.18 -8.17 8.64
N GLY A 27 6.47 -7.58 9.62
CA GLY A 27 5.27 -6.78 9.40
C GLY A 27 4.05 -7.66 9.10
N GLN A 28 2.89 -7.03 8.99
CA GLN A 28 1.65 -7.63 8.53
C GLN A 28 1.28 -6.98 7.20
N CYS A 29 0.94 -7.80 6.20
CA CYS A 29 0.51 -7.32 4.89
C CYS A 29 -0.89 -7.82 4.57
N ALA A 30 -1.65 -7.00 3.87
CA ALA A 30 -2.93 -7.35 3.27
C ALA A 30 -2.94 -6.88 1.83
N SER A 31 -3.48 -7.71 0.95
CA SER A 31 -3.62 -7.41 -0.47
C SER A 31 -5.05 -7.65 -0.91
N ASN A 32 -5.54 -6.86 -1.85
CA ASN A 32 -6.85 -7.01 -2.45
C ASN A 32 -6.74 -6.88 -3.98
N ASN A 33 -7.55 -7.65 -4.69
CA ASN A 33 -7.65 -7.59 -6.14
C ASN A 33 -8.91 -6.82 -6.54
N GLY A 34 -8.80 -6.01 -7.58
CA GLY A 34 -9.87 -5.17 -8.10
C GLY A 34 -9.84 -3.74 -7.56
N PRO A 35 -10.98 -3.04 -7.64
CA PRO A 35 -11.08 -1.62 -7.29
C PRO A 35 -11.13 -1.37 -5.78
N ASP A 36 -11.41 -2.41 -5.00
CA ASP A 36 -11.53 -2.30 -3.55
C ASP A 36 -10.14 -2.15 -2.90
N PRO A 37 -10.01 -1.25 -1.91
CA PRO A 37 -8.73 -1.04 -1.24
C PRO A 37 -8.33 -2.27 -0.41
N ALA A 38 -7.02 -2.47 -0.26
CA ALA A 38 -6.46 -3.35 0.74
C ALA A 38 -6.61 -2.74 2.13
N ILE A 39 -7.21 -3.50 3.05
CA ILE A 39 -7.43 -3.08 4.44
C ILE A 39 -6.67 -4.04 5.34
N LEU A 40 -5.97 -3.47 6.33
CA LEU A 40 -5.19 -4.19 7.30
C LEU A 40 -5.56 -3.74 8.71
N ASP A 41 -6.18 -4.62 9.47
CA ASP A 41 -6.43 -4.39 10.89
C ASP A 41 -5.24 -4.90 11.71
N TYR A 42 -4.71 -4.02 12.57
CA TYR A 42 -3.55 -4.32 13.42
C TYR A 42 -3.84 -3.98 14.88
N ILE A 43 -3.27 -4.76 15.81
CA ILE A 43 -3.43 -4.51 17.24
C ILE A 43 -2.62 -3.29 17.64
N TYR A 44 -3.30 -2.27 18.16
CA TYR A 44 -2.68 -1.04 18.60
C TYR A 44 -1.70 -1.25 19.77
N LYS A 45 -0.44 -0.84 19.55
CA LYS A 45 0.63 -0.69 20.54
C LYS A 45 0.90 0.81 20.80
N PRO A 46 0.70 1.31 22.03
CA PRO A 46 0.97 2.71 22.37
C PRO A 46 2.47 3.05 22.30
N GLY A 47 2.81 4.21 21.74
CA GLY A 47 4.19 4.71 21.63
C GLY A 47 5.02 4.01 20.56
N ALA A 48 4.42 3.12 19.76
CA ALA A 48 5.07 2.44 18.67
C ALA A 48 5.10 3.34 17.41
N THR A 49 6.19 3.26 16.65
CA THR A 49 6.26 3.91 15.34
C THR A 49 5.88 2.90 14.26
N TYR A 50 4.74 3.14 13.62
CA TYR A 50 4.21 2.32 12.54
C TYR A 50 4.80 2.78 11.22
N VAL A 51 5.35 1.84 10.46
CA VAL A 51 5.86 2.01 9.11
C VAL A 51 4.89 1.36 8.15
N VAL A 52 4.11 2.17 7.44
CA VAL A 52 3.10 1.72 6.49
C VAL A 52 3.61 1.92 5.07
N LYS A 53 3.65 0.85 4.28
CA LYS A 53 3.95 0.87 2.85
C LYS A 53 2.71 0.39 2.11
N GLY A 54 2.50 0.88 0.91
CA GLY A 54 1.47 0.33 0.03
C GLY A 54 1.97 0.16 -1.38
N GLU A 55 1.31 -0.70 -2.13
CA GLU A 55 1.45 -0.82 -3.57
C GLU A 55 0.06 -0.74 -4.18
N GLY A 56 -0.08 0.02 -5.26
CA GLY A 56 -1.32 0.07 -6.02
C GLY A 56 -1.02 -0.14 -7.50
N CYS A 57 -1.70 -1.09 -8.11
CA CYS A 57 -1.61 -1.34 -9.53
C CYS A 57 -2.93 -1.00 -10.22
N VAL A 58 -2.78 -0.48 -11.44
CA VAL A 58 -3.89 -0.11 -12.31
C VAL A 58 -3.64 -0.65 -13.70
N ASP A 59 -4.71 -1.06 -14.37
CA ASP A 59 -4.70 -1.42 -15.78
C ASP A 59 -5.14 -0.24 -16.65
N LYS A 60 -4.52 -0.10 -17.82
CA LYS A 60 -4.82 0.93 -18.82
C LYS A 60 -4.93 0.33 -20.22
N PHE A 61 -5.62 1.03 -21.11
CA PHE A 61 -5.87 0.58 -22.48
C PHE A 61 -4.66 0.72 -23.43
N THR A 62 -3.54 1.26 -22.96
CA THR A 62 -2.31 1.43 -23.76
C THR A 62 -1.14 0.72 -23.10
N PRO A 63 -0.15 0.19 -23.84
CA PRO A 63 1.06 -0.36 -23.24
C PRO A 63 1.84 0.68 -22.39
N PRO A 64 2.48 0.30 -21.27
CA PRO A 64 2.33 -0.98 -20.56
C PRO A 64 0.91 -1.14 -19.99
N TYR A 65 0.27 -2.28 -20.25
CA TYR A 65 -1.14 -2.50 -19.89
C TYR A 65 -1.40 -2.42 -18.38
N THR A 66 -0.39 -2.69 -17.55
CA THR A 66 -0.46 -2.58 -16.10
C THR A 66 0.63 -1.63 -15.61
N ILE A 67 0.27 -0.73 -14.72
CA ILE A 67 1.17 0.19 -14.03
C ILE A 67 1.03 -0.07 -12.54
N CYS A 68 2.14 -0.43 -11.89
CA CYS A 68 2.21 -0.54 -10.43
C CYS A 68 2.98 0.64 -9.86
N GLN A 69 2.42 1.25 -8.81
CA GLN A 69 3.03 2.35 -8.09
C GLN A 69 3.20 1.97 -6.63
N ASN A 70 4.43 2.13 -6.14
CA ASN A 70 4.75 1.96 -4.73
C ASN A 70 4.48 3.27 -3.97
N TYR A 71 3.69 3.17 -2.92
CA TYR A 71 3.44 4.21 -1.94
C TYR A 71 4.40 4.01 -0.77
N GLY A 72 5.44 4.85 -0.78
CA GLY A 72 6.58 4.74 0.13
C GLY A 72 6.22 4.76 1.61
N PRO A 73 7.15 4.32 2.47
CA PRO A 73 6.89 4.11 3.88
C PRO A 73 6.47 5.42 4.56
N SER A 74 5.20 5.49 4.93
CA SER A 74 4.66 6.51 5.81
C SER A 74 4.94 6.08 7.25
N ARG A 75 5.45 7.00 8.04
CA ARG A 75 5.79 6.77 9.44
C ARG A 75 4.81 7.53 10.31
N VAL A 76 4.16 6.82 11.22
CA VAL A 76 3.23 7.43 12.16
C VAL A 76 3.52 6.86 13.53
N THR A 77 3.78 7.74 14.50
CA THR A 77 3.88 7.37 15.90
C THR A 77 2.53 7.66 16.54
N LEU A 78 1.93 6.65 17.18
CA LEU A 78 0.64 6.74 17.85
C LEU A 78 0.79 6.36 19.33
#